data_AF-H0C4A0-F1
#
_entry.id   AF-H0C4A0-F1
#
_cell.length_a   1.000
_cell.length_b   1.000
_cell.length_c   1.000
_cell.angle_alpha   90.00
_cell.angle_beta   90.00
_cell.angle_gamma   90.00
#
_symmetry.space_group_name_H-M   'P 1'
#
loop_
_entity.id
_entity.type
_entity.pdbx_description
1 polymer ?
#
loop_
_entity_poly.entity_id
_entity_poly.type
_entity_poly.pdbx_seq_one_letter_code
_entity_poly.pdbx_strand_id
1 'polypeptide(L)'
;MVILEFVFQGRTLFALYSHLSLVSVVRGTKVSQGEVIAYTGNSGNASAMAGEDQHLHFEVRTELDAGRGLAGRVDPKTLYGRAPREYTIVESHGQKRLLNPSGTGLKINAGDMRRW
;
A
#
# COMPACT_ATOMS: atom_id res chain seq x y z
N MET A 1 0.95 9.49 1.15
CA MET A 1 1.85 8.39 1.54
C MET A 1 1.57 8.00 2.99
N VAL A 2 1.95 6.80 3.39
CA VAL A 2 1.97 6.32 4.79
C VAL A 2 3.34 5.74 5.08
N ILE A 3 3.88 5.97 6.28
CA ILE A 3 5.11 5.34 6.74
C ILE A 3 4.81 4.66 8.07
N LEU A 4 5.11 3.37 8.16
CA LEU A 4 4.99 2.58 9.38
C LEU A 4 6.36 2.26 9.93
N GLU A 5 6.57 2.54 11.22
CA GLU A 5 7.73 2.04 11.96
C GLU A 5 7.45 0.61 12.45
N PHE A 6 8.43 -0.28 12.30
CA PHE A 6 8.35 -1.65 12.79
C PHE A 6 9.72 -2.18 13.21
N VAL A 7 9.73 -3.20 14.06
CA VAL A 7 10.97 -3.88 14.49
C VAL A 7 11.11 -5.21 13.76
N PHE A 8 12.26 -5.44 13.15
CA PHE A 8 12.61 -6.70 12.49
C PHE A 8 14.02 -7.12 12.89
N GLN A 9 14.17 -8.35 13.42
CA GLN A 9 15.45 -8.89 13.89
C GLN A 9 16.23 -7.92 14.82
N GLY A 10 15.52 -7.25 15.74
CA GLY A 10 16.11 -6.32 16.70
C GLY A 10 16.50 -4.95 16.12
N ARG A 11 16.12 -4.65 14.88
CA ARG A 11 16.36 -3.34 14.23
C ARG A 11 15.04 -2.64 13.95
N THR A 12 15.00 -1.33 14.19
CA THR A 12 13.88 -0.48 13.75
C THR A 12 14.02 -0.19 12.25
N LEU A 13 12.95 -0.44 11.51
CA LEU A 13 12.84 -0.20 10.07
C LEU A 13 11.54 0.56 9.79
N PHE A 14 11.44 1.10 8.57
CA PHE A 14 10.29 1.87 8.13
C PHE A 14 9.74 1.32 6.82
N ALA A 15 8.43 1.05 6.77
CA ALA A 15 7.72 0.64 5.57
C ALA A 15 6.97 1.83 4.99
N LEU A 16 7.32 2.25 3.77
CA LEU A 16 6.66 3.35 3.08
C LEU A 16 5.70 2.83 2.00
N TYR A 17 4.51 3.42 1.98
CA TYR A 17 3.45 3.20 1.00
C TYR A 17 3.12 4.52 0.30
N SER A 18 3.28 4.57 -1.02
CA SER A 18 3.12 5.77 -1.85
C SER A 18 2.05 5.61 -2.94
N HIS A 19 1.77 6.71 -3.65
CA HIS A 19 0.71 6.84 -4.66
C HIS A 19 -0.70 6.59 -4.13
N LEU A 20 -0.94 6.76 -2.82
CA LEU A 20 -2.24 6.47 -2.20
C LEU A 20 -3.32 7.47 -2.64
N SER A 21 -4.56 6.99 -2.83
CA SER A 21 -5.73 7.86 -3.08
C SER A 21 -6.38 8.33 -1.77
N LEU A 22 -6.39 7.46 -0.76
CA LEU A 22 -6.98 7.73 0.54
C LEU A 22 -6.12 7.09 1.64
N VAL A 23 -5.95 7.80 2.75
CA VAL A 23 -5.28 7.31 3.95
C VAL A 23 -6.32 7.14 5.06
N SER A 24 -6.36 5.97 5.69
CA SER A 24 -7.36 5.59 6.70
C SER A 24 -6.85 5.68 8.14
N VAL A 25 -5.58 6.05 8.32
CA VAL A 25 -4.92 6.19 9.61
C VAL A 25 -4.37 7.60 9.80
N VAL A 26 -4.11 7.99 11.05
CA VAL A 26 -3.47 9.26 11.39
C VAL A 26 -2.11 9.03 12.05
N ARG A 27 -1.31 10.09 12.16
CA ARG A 27 0.01 9.99 12.80
C ARG A 27 -0.13 9.53 14.25
N GLY A 28 0.66 8.54 14.63
CA GLY A 28 0.66 7.96 15.98
C GLY A 28 -0.30 6.79 16.16
N THR A 29 -1.14 6.47 15.16
CA THR A 29 -1.95 5.25 15.16
C THR A 29 -1.04 4.02 15.18
N LYS A 30 -1.26 3.13 16.15
CA LYS A 30 -0.70 1.77 16.15
C LYS A 30 -1.59 0.88 15.29
N VAL A 31 -0.98 0.13 14.39
CA VAL A 31 -1.69 -0.76 13.46
C VAL A 31 -1.18 -2.19 13.62
N SER A 32 -2.02 -3.17 13.27
CA SER A 32 -1.64 -4.58 13.23
C SER A 32 -1.46 -5.07 11.79
N GLN A 33 -0.71 -6.15 11.61
CA GLN A 33 -0.58 -6.79 10.30
C GLN A 33 -1.97 -7.22 9.78
N GLY A 34 -2.26 -6.88 8.52
CA GLY A 34 -3.55 -7.16 7.89
C GLY A 34 -4.60 -6.06 8.05
N GLU A 35 -4.32 -5.02 8.84
CA GLU A 35 -5.20 -3.86 8.99
C GLU A 35 -5.16 -2.96 7.74
N VAL A 36 -6.32 -2.43 7.36
CA VAL A 36 -6.43 -1.49 6.23
C VAL A 36 -5.95 -0.11 6.68
N ILE A 37 -4.79 0.31 6.17
CA ILE A 37 -4.19 1.62 6.50
C ILE A 37 -4.42 2.69 5.43
N ALA A 38 -4.67 2.28 4.18
CA ALA A 38 -4.83 3.17 3.04
C ALA A 38 -5.34 2.42 1.81
N TYR A 39 -5.70 3.19 0.78
CA TYR A 39 -6.12 2.72 -0.54
C TYR A 39 -5.13 3.20 -1.61
N THR A 40 -4.81 2.33 -2.57
CA THR A 40 -3.89 2.66 -3.68
C THR A 40 -4.47 3.74 -4.60
N GLY A 41 -3.65 4.28 -5.50
CA GLY A 41 -4.06 5.34 -6.39
C GLY A 41 -2.90 5.77 -7.26
N ASN A 42 -2.89 7.04 -7.65
CA ASN A 42 -1.87 7.61 -8.52
C ASN A 42 -1.38 8.98 -8.03
N SER A 43 -1.49 9.30 -6.74
CA SER A 43 -1.07 10.62 -6.25
C SER A 43 0.45 10.87 -6.37
N GLY A 44 0.84 12.15 -6.41
CA GLY A 44 2.24 12.56 -6.50
C GLY A 44 2.80 12.45 -7.93
N ASN A 45 4.01 11.92 -8.06
CA ASN A 45 4.69 11.71 -9.34
C ASN A 45 4.11 10.58 -10.19
N ALA A 46 3.09 9.87 -9.72
CA ALA A 46 2.33 8.89 -10.49
C ALA A 46 1.06 9.47 -11.14
N SER A 47 0.79 10.78 -11.03
CA SER A 47 -0.51 11.37 -11.41
C SER A 47 -0.89 11.18 -12.88
N ALA A 48 0.08 11.02 -13.76
CA ALA A 48 -0.12 10.76 -15.18
C ALA A 48 -0.30 9.26 -15.52
N MET A 49 -0.12 8.35 -14.56
CA MET A 49 -0.27 6.91 -14.78
C MET A 49 -1.75 6.51 -14.85
N ALA A 50 -2.09 5.66 -15.81
CA ALA A 50 -3.44 5.21 -16.10
C ALA A 50 -3.50 3.71 -16.37
N GLY A 51 -4.66 3.10 -16.15
CA GLY A 51 -4.86 1.67 -16.39
C GLY A 51 -3.88 0.82 -15.56
N GLU A 52 -3.22 -0.12 -16.23
CA GLU A 52 -2.30 -1.09 -15.62
C GLU A 52 -0.95 -0.46 -15.18
N ASP A 53 -0.67 0.80 -15.56
CA ASP A 53 0.51 1.52 -15.09
C ASP A 53 0.36 1.99 -13.63
N GLN A 54 -0.87 1.99 -13.10
CA GLN A 54 -1.11 2.33 -11.70
C GLN A 54 -0.61 1.21 -10.79
N HIS A 55 0.15 1.59 -9.77
CA HIS A 55 0.74 0.63 -8.86
C HIS A 55 0.97 1.26 -7.48
N LEU A 56 1.16 0.38 -6.50
CA LEU A 56 1.70 0.76 -5.21
C LEU A 56 3.21 0.93 -5.31
N HIS A 57 3.73 2.08 -4.91
CA HIS A 57 5.15 2.23 -4.62
C HIS A 57 5.42 1.88 -3.16
N PHE A 58 6.22 0.83 -2.96
CA PHE A 58 6.53 0.28 -1.65
C PHE A 58 8.03 0.30 -1.39
N GLU A 59 8.43 0.72 -0.19
CA GLU A 59 9.83 0.70 0.24
C GLU A 59 9.97 0.14 1.65
N VAL A 60 11.11 -0.49 1.91
CA VAL A 60 11.63 -0.73 3.26
C VAL A 60 12.85 0.16 3.44
N ARG A 61 12.91 0.87 4.56
CA ARG A 61 13.96 1.85 4.87
C ARG A 61 14.59 1.60 6.24
N THR A 62 15.85 2.00 6.39
CA THR A 62 16.57 2.03 7.67
C THR A 62 16.42 3.35 8.42
N GLU A 63 15.89 4.36 7.76
CA GLU A 63 15.66 5.70 8.31
C GLU A 63 14.33 6.27 7.81
N LEU A 64 13.75 7.20 8.56
CA LEU A 64 12.44 7.77 8.24
C LEU A 64 12.47 8.53 6.90
N ASP A 65 13.53 9.31 6.68
CA ASP A 65 13.76 10.08 5.46
C ASP A 65 15.05 9.64 4.77
N ALA A 66 14.90 8.75 3.79
CA ALA A 66 16.01 8.17 3.02
C ALA A 66 16.41 9.03 1.80
N GLY A 67 15.89 10.25 1.66
CA GLY A 67 16.23 11.16 0.56
C GLY A 67 16.07 10.55 -0.85
N ARG A 68 16.89 10.99 -1.80
CA ARG A 68 16.93 10.47 -3.18
C ARG A 68 17.93 9.30 -3.31
N GLY A 69 17.66 8.40 -4.25
CA GLY A 69 18.56 7.28 -4.58
C GLY A 69 18.27 6.01 -3.78
N LEU A 70 19.25 5.13 -3.64
CA LEU A 70 19.12 3.83 -2.95
C LEU A 70 19.63 3.83 -1.51
N ALA A 71 20.33 4.89 -1.08
CA ALA A 71 20.77 5.03 0.31
C ALA A 71 19.55 4.95 1.26
N GLY A 72 19.76 4.33 2.42
CA GLY A 72 18.72 4.18 3.44
C GLY A 72 17.59 3.21 3.07
N ARG A 73 17.66 2.49 1.94
CA ARG A 73 16.64 1.53 1.48
C ARG A 73 17.16 0.10 1.52
N VAL A 74 16.27 -0.82 1.86
CA VAL A 74 16.53 -2.25 1.92
C VAL A 74 15.66 -2.94 0.89
N ASP A 75 16.22 -3.90 0.15
CA ASP A 75 15.43 -4.74 -0.76
C ASP A 75 14.41 -5.54 0.09
N PRO A 76 13.09 -5.35 -0.11
CA PRO A 76 12.07 -6.07 0.63
C PRO A 76 12.21 -7.60 0.57
N LYS A 77 12.80 -8.14 -0.51
CA LYS A 77 13.08 -9.57 -0.63
C LYS A 77 13.98 -10.08 0.49
N THR A 78 14.89 -9.25 1.01
CA THR A 78 15.79 -9.65 2.10
C THR A 78 15.05 -9.81 3.43
N LEU A 79 13.91 -9.15 3.61
CA LEU A 79 13.06 -9.30 4.79
C LEU A 79 12.06 -10.45 4.62
N TYR A 80 11.36 -10.48 3.50
CA TYR A 80 10.22 -11.38 3.29
C TYR A 80 10.59 -12.69 2.56
N GLY A 81 11.86 -12.88 2.20
CA GLY A 81 12.35 -14.00 1.37
C GLY A 81 11.91 -13.93 -0.10
N ARG A 82 10.92 -13.09 -0.42
CA ARG A 82 10.41 -12.80 -1.76
C ARG A 82 10.09 -11.32 -1.87
N ALA A 83 10.20 -10.76 -3.08
CA ALA A 83 9.64 -9.44 -3.32
C ALA A 83 8.12 -9.53 -3.22
N PRO A 84 7.44 -8.61 -2.51
CA PRO A 84 5.98 -8.52 -2.51
C PRO A 84 5.53 -7.98 -3.86
N ARG A 85 5.49 -8.87 -4.85
CA ARG A 85 4.93 -8.62 -6.18
C ARG A 85 3.54 -9.27 -6.25
N GLU A 86 2.62 -8.63 -6.96
CA GLU A 86 1.26 -9.11 -7.31
C GLU A 86 0.13 -8.96 -6.27
N TYR A 87 0.40 -8.78 -4.97
CA TYR A 87 -0.66 -8.79 -3.94
C TYR A 87 -0.85 -7.41 -3.30
N THR A 88 -1.77 -6.61 -3.82
CA THR A 88 -2.41 -5.57 -2.99
C THR A 88 -3.55 -6.23 -2.22
N ILE A 89 -3.52 -6.22 -0.89
CA ILE A 89 -4.58 -6.84 -0.07
C ILE A 89 -5.94 -6.18 -0.33
N VAL A 90 -5.93 -4.90 -0.74
CA VAL A 90 -7.10 -4.18 -1.24
C VAL A 90 -6.65 -3.33 -2.44
N GLU A 91 -7.03 -3.72 -3.65
CA GLU A 91 -6.90 -2.87 -4.83
C GLU A 91 -8.05 -1.89 -4.87
N SER A 92 -7.75 -0.59 -4.84
CA SER A 92 -8.76 0.45 -5.05
C SER A 92 -8.71 1.01 -6.45
N HIS A 93 -8.31 0.21 -7.45
CA HIS A 93 -8.41 0.58 -8.87
C HIS A 93 -9.80 1.16 -9.10
N GLY A 94 -9.85 2.49 -9.20
CA GLY A 94 -11.06 3.26 -9.10
C GLY A 94 -12.10 2.71 -10.04
N GLN A 95 -13.27 2.37 -9.51
CA GLN A 95 -14.45 2.10 -10.32
C GLN A 95 -14.24 1.14 -11.51
N LYS A 96 -13.52 0.02 -11.36
CA LYS A 96 -13.85 -1.11 -12.24
C LYS A 96 -15.16 -1.72 -11.71
N ARG A 97 -16.27 -1.07 -12.14
CA ARG A 97 -17.46 -1.74 -12.68
C ARG A 97 -18.59 -2.10 -11.70
N LEU A 98 -19.44 -1.12 -11.38
CA LEU A 98 -20.81 -1.40 -10.94
C LEU A 98 -21.68 -2.07 -12.04
N LEU A 99 -21.22 -2.27 -13.28
CA LEU A 99 -22.07 -2.79 -14.39
C LEU A 99 -21.35 -3.64 -15.47
N ASN A 100 -20.62 -4.71 -15.15
CA ASN A 100 -20.56 -5.87 -16.06
C ASN A 100 -20.77 -7.15 -15.25
N PRO A 101 -21.78 -7.96 -15.62
CA PRO A 101 -22.10 -9.20 -14.92
C PRO A 101 -21.06 -10.31 -15.04
N SER A 102 -20.04 -10.19 -15.90
CA SER A 102 -19.24 -11.32 -16.38
C SER A 102 -17.75 -11.35 -15.98
N GLY A 103 -17.28 -10.50 -15.05
CA GLY A 103 -15.88 -10.54 -14.58
C GLY A 103 -15.73 -11.13 -13.17
N THR A 104 -14.76 -12.03 -13.01
CA THR A 104 -14.41 -12.86 -11.83
C THR A 104 -13.76 -12.11 -10.65
N GLY A 105 -14.11 -10.84 -10.43
CA GLY A 105 -13.67 -10.07 -9.25
C GLY A 105 -14.67 -10.17 -8.09
N LEU A 106 -14.17 -10.28 -6.86
CA LEU A 106 -14.98 -10.41 -5.64
C LEU A 106 -15.85 -9.16 -5.44
N LYS A 107 -17.18 -9.37 -5.43
CA LYS A 107 -18.17 -8.31 -5.23
C LYS A 107 -18.42 -8.14 -3.73
N ILE A 108 -18.03 -6.99 -3.17
CA ILE A 108 -18.37 -6.63 -1.80
C ILE A 108 -19.64 -5.76 -1.85
N ASN A 109 -20.71 -6.19 -1.18
CA ASN A 109 -21.98 -5.47 -1.23
C ASN A 109 -21.91 -4.27 -0.28
N ALA A 110 -22.48 -3.12 -0.69
CA ALA A 110 -22.47 -1.90 0.13
C ALA A 110 -23.15 -2.05 1.51
N GLY A 111 -23.92 -3.13 1.72
CA GLY A 111 -24.47 -3.50 3.02
C GLY A 111 -23.43 -4.01 4.03
N ASP A 112 -22.28 -4.52 3.56
CA ASP A 112 -21.26 -5.14 4.41
C ASP A 112 -20.33 -4.11 5.08
N MET A 113 -20.37 -2.85 4.64
CA MET A 113 -19.59 -1.74 5.21
C MET A 113 -20.21 -1.12 6.46
N ARG A 114 -21.42 -1.52 6.89
CA ARG A 114 -22.13 -0.93 8.05
C ARG A 114 -22.00 -1.72 9.35
N ARG A 115 -21.05 -2.66 9.44
CA ARG A 115 -20.85 -3.44 10.66
C ARG A 115 -19.39 -3.61 11.05
N TRP A 116 -18.57 -2.54 11.03
CA TRP A 116 -17.33 -2.47 11.82
C TRP A 116 -17.06 -1.03 12.22
#